data_AF-A0A7W7QKQ1-F1
#
_entry.id   AF-A0A7W7QKQ1-F1
#
_cell.length_a   1.000
_cell.length_b   1.000
_cell.length_c   1.000
_cell.angle_alpha   90.00
_cell.angle_beta   90.00
_cell.angle_gamma   90.00
#
_symmetry.space_group_name_H-M   'P 1'
#
loop_
_entity.id
_entity.type
_entity.pdbx_description
1 polymer ?
#
loop_
_entity_poly.entity_id
_entity_poly.type
_entity_poly.pdbx_seq_one_letter_code
_entity_poly.pdbx_strand_id
1 'polypeptide(L)'
;MSVSPSLLRDARDWIDTRLGEIRENGLLAKVNSSPESRPKQCIWWSLEGDERMSMIALWDTGEAELSFALIETGEIRCEHRDIDDSPALEDALQAVLDWVSVTA
;
A
#
# COMPACT_ATOMS: atom_id res chain seq x y z
N MET A 1 6.61 22.00 -3.55
CA MET A 1 7.69 21.03 -3.29
C MET A 1 7.41 19.85 -4.20
N SER A 2 8.33 19.50 -5.09
CA SER A 2 8.11 18.42 -6.05
C SER A 2 8.46 17.10 -5.38
N VAL A 3 7.47 16.25 -5.15
CA VAL A 3 7.71 14.86 -4.73
C VAL A 3 8.46 14.17 -5.88
N SER A 4 9.58 13.54 -5.55
CA SER A 4 10.58 13.09 -6.54
C SER A 4 10.22 11.70 -7.11
N PRO A 5 10.71 11.34 -8.33
CA PRO A 5 10.63 9.99 -8.91
C PRO A 5 11.12 8.86 -7.98
N SER A 6 11.75 9.20 -6.87
CA SER A 6 12.12 8.28 -5.79
C SER A 6 10.92 7.66 -5.09
N LEU A 7 9.78 8.34 -4.94
CA LEU A 7 8.71 7.87 -4.05
C LEU A 7 8.18 6.47 -4.40
N LEU A 8 7.85 6.23 -5.67
CA LEU A 8 7.37 4.92 -6.11
C LEU A 8 8.45 3.85 -5.97
N ARG A 9 9.72 4.19 -6.23
CA ARG A 9 10.84 3.26 -6.03
C ARG A 9 11.01 2.93 -4.54
N ASP A 10 11.00 3.94 -3.68
CA ASP A 10 11.17 3.80 -2.23
C ASP A 10 10.02 2.95 -1.65
N ALA A 11 8.79 3.16 -2.13
CA ALA A 11 7.63 2.33 -1.78
C ALA A 11 7.83 0.87 -2.22
N ARG A 12 8.34 0.67 -3.44
CA ARG A 12 8.59 -0.67 -3.98
C ARG A 12 9.66 -1.40 -3.18
N ASP A 13 10.77 -0.74 -2.87
CA ASP A 13 11.86 -1.29 -2.08
C ASP A 13 11.37 -1.67 -0.67
N TRP A 14 10.58 -0.79 -0.04
CA TRP A 14 9.97 -1.08 1.26
C TRP A 14 9.07 -2.33 1.22
N ILE A 15 8.22 -2.46 0.20
CA ILE A 15 7.33 -3.62 0.03
C ILE A 15 8.15 -4.88 -0.20
N ASP A 16 9.11 -4.85 -1.14
CA ASP A 16 9.88 -6.02 -1.56
C ASP A 16 10.72 -6.59 -0.40
N THR A 17 11.24 -5.74 0.49
CA THR A 17 11.96 -6.19 1.71
C THR A 17 11.09 -6.98 2.70
N ARG A 18 9.77 -6.80 2.67
CA ARG A 18 8.82 -7.42 3.63
C ARG A 18 7.98 -8.54 3.03
N LEU A 19 7.99 -8.71 1.70
CA LEU A 19 7.16 -9.71 1.02
C LEU A 19 7.38 -11.14 1.53
N GLY A 20 8.59 -11.47 1.98
CA GLY A 20 8.89 -12.77 2.61
C GLY A 20 8.10 -12.97 3.89
N GLU A 21 8.30 -12.08 4.87
CA GLU A 21 7.65 -12.11 6.18
C GLU A 21 6.12 -12.05 6.07
N ILE A 22 5.60 -11.19 5.18
CA ILE A 22 4.15 -11.07 4.93
C ILE A 22 3.55 -12.43 4.51
N ARG A 23 4.21 -13.13 3.60
CA ARG A 23 3.74 -14.44 3.11
C ARG A 23 3.92 -15.55 4.14
N GLU A 24 4.99 -15.51 4.93
CA GLU A 24 5.21 -16.44 6.04
C GLU A 24 4.13 -16.31 7.12
N ASN A 25 3.60 -15.10 7.31
CA ASN A 25 2.46 -14.82 8.19
C ASN A 25 1.10 -15.18 7.57
N GLY A 26 1.07 -15.87 6.43
CA GLY A 26 -0.16 -16.34 5.79
C GLY A 26 -0.93 -15.28 4.99
N LEU A 27 -0.39 -14.06 4.88
CA LEU A 27 -1.04 -13.00 4.11
C LEU A 27 -0.74 -13.15 2.60
N LEU A 28 -1.76 -12.96 1.78
CA LEU A 28 -1.60 -12.82 0.34
C LEU A 28 -1.20 -11.38 0.01
N ALA A 29 -0.10 -11.22 -0.73
CA ALA A 29 0.41 -9.92 -1.12
C ALA A 29 0.63 -9.83 -2.63
N LYS A 30 0.07 -8.80 -3.25
CA LYS A 30 0.24 -8.51 -4.68
C LYS A 30 0.63 -7.05 -4.88
N VAL A 31 1.74 -6.83 -5.57
CA VAL A 31 2.20 -5.51 -6.00
C VAL A 31 2.10 -5.39 -7.52
N ASN A 32 1.57 -4.28 -8.01
CA ASN A 32 1.50 -3.94 -9.42
C ASN A 32 1.98 -2.51 -9.60
N SER A 33 2.51 -2.21 -10.79
CA SER A 33 2.92 -0.85 -11.16
C SER A 33 2.31 -0.50 -12.51
N SER A 34 1.93 0.75 -12.70
CA SER A 34 1.57 1.25 -14.01
C SER A 34 2.78 1.21 -14.96
N PRO A 35 2.58 1.10 -16.28
CA PRO A 35 3.67 1.27 -17.25
C PRO A 35 4.37 2.63 -17.11
N GLU A 36 5.69 2.66 -17.29
CA GLU A 36 6.51 3.88 -17.16
C GLU A 36 6.07 5.02 -18.11
N SER A 37 5.42 4.69 -19.23
CA SER A 37 4.94 5.67 -20.20
C SER A 37 3.65 6.39 -19.80
N ARG A 38 3.05 6.07 -18.64
CA ARG A 38 1.81 6.72 -18.18
C ARG A 38 2.09 8.10 -17.56
N PRO A 39 1.26 9.11 -17.85
CA PRO A 39 1.43 10.48 -17.32
C PRO A 39 1.10 10.63 -15.82
N LYS A 40 0.65 9.56 -15.15
CA LYS A 40 0.49 9.48 -13.70
C LYS A 40 0.89 8.06 -13.31
N GLN A 41 2.16 7.86 -12.98
CA GLN A 41 2.61 6.53 -12.60
C GLN A 41 2.07 6.20 -11.21
N CYS A 42 1.85 4.91 -10.95
CA CYS A 42 1.40 4.47 -9.65
C CYS A 42 1.82 3.05 -9.32
N ILE A 43 1.87 2.78 -8.02
CA ILE A 43 1.95 1.46 -7.44
C ILE A 43 0.61 1.12 -6.81
N TRP A 44 0.16 -0.11 -7.05
CA TRP A 44 -0.94 -0.71 -6.31
C TRP A 44 -0.41 -1.89 -5.52
N TRP A 45 -0.58 -1.83 -4.21
CA TRP A 45 -0.24 -2.93 -3.32
C TRP A 45 -1.49 -3.36 -2.56
N SER A 46 -1.87 -4.62 -2.72
CA SER A 46 -3.01 -5.23 -2.05
C SER A 46 -2.53 -6.34 -1.12
N LEU A 47 -3.13 -6.38 0.07
CA LEU A 47 -2.93 -7.39 1.08
C LEU A 47 -4.25 -8.02 1.47
N GLU A 48 -4.26 -9.32 1.65
CA GLU A 48 -5.44 -10.08 2.04
C GLU A 48 -5.03 -11.09 3.12
N GLY A 49 -5.68 -10.99 4.28
CA GLY A 49 -5.69 -12.00 5.33
C GLY A 49 -7.07 -12.65 5.43
N ASP A 50 -7.30 -13.43 6.49
CA ASP A 50 -8.50 -14.27 6.60
C ASP A 50 -9.81 -13.47 6.70
N GLU A 51 -9.80 -12.38 7.48
CA GLU A 51 -11.00 -11.56 7.75
C GLU A 51 -10.92 -10.15 7.17
N ARG A 52 -9.74 -9.75 6.70
CA ARG A 52 -9.40 -8.37 6.37
C ARG A 52 -8.62 -8.28 5.09
N MET A 53 -8.95 -7.26 4.30
CA MET A 53 -8.19 -6.87 3.12
C MET A 53 -7.79 -5.40 3.23
N SER A 54 -6.62 -5.05 2.73
CA SER A 54 -6.22 -3.66 2.55
C SER A 54 -5.57 -3.45 1.18
N MET A 55 -5.60 -2.20 0.73
CA MET A 55 -4.93 -1.78 -0.49
C MET A 55 -4.41 -0.35 -0.35
N ILE A 56 -3.29 -0.07 -0.99
CA ILE A 56 -2.85 1.29 -1.29
C ILE A 56 -2.65 1.46 -2.79
N ALA A 57 -3.19 2.55 -3.32
CA ALA A 57 -2.80 3.13 -4.61
C ALA A 57 -1.96 4.37 -4.32
N LEU A 58 -0.68 4.37 -4.70
CA LEU A 58 0.25 5.49 -4.51
C LEU A 58 0.64 6.03 -5.88
N TRP A 59 0.51 7.34 -6.10
CA TRP A 59 0.92 8.00 -7.33
C TRP A 59 2.29 8.67 -7.19
N ASP A 60 2.99 8.83 -8.32
CA ASP A 60 4.28 9.54 -8.42
C ASP A 60 4.22 11.00 -7.95
N THR A 61 3.03 11.58 -7.96
CA THR A 61 2.73 12.93 -7.50
C THR A 61 2.62 13.06 -5.97
N GLY A 62 2.60 11.95 -5.24
CA GLY A 62 2.54 11.90 -3.78
C GLY A 62 1.16 11.59 -3.20
N GLU A 63 0.08 11.71 -3.97
CA GLU A 63 -1.23 11.28 -3.50
C GLU A 63 -1.25 9.77 -3.25
N ALA A 64 -2.01 9.35 -2.25
CA ALA A 64 -2.29 7.97 -1.94
C ALA A 64 -3.77 7.78 -1.57
N GLU A 65 -4.34 6.67 -2.03
CA GLU A 65 -5.65 6.20 -1.63
C GLU A 65 -5.50 4.85 -0.94
N LEU A 66 -5.83 4.79 0.34
CA LEU A 66 -5.83 3.58 1.15
C LEU A 66 -7.26 3.07 1.26
N SER A 67 -7.43 1.76 1.17
CA SER A 67 -8.70 1.08 1.36
C SER A 67 -8.53 -0.03 2.40
N PHE A 68 -9.44 -0.09 3.35
CA PHE A 68 -9.48 -1.08 4.42
C PHE A 68 -10.84 -1.76 4.40
N ALA A 69 -10.86 -3.08 4.26
CA ALA A 69 -12.08 -3.85 4.12
C ALA A 69 -12.17 -4.98 5.16
N LEU A 70 -13.39 -5.20 5.65
CA LEU A 70 -13.79 -6.40 6.39
C LEU A 70 -14.46 -7.37 5.41
N ILE A 71 -13.95 -8.59 5.31
CA ILE A 71 -14.41 -9.57 4.32
C ILE A 71 -15.83 -10.04 4.65
N GLU A 72 -16.11 -10.33 5.92
CA GLU A 72 -17.41 -10.87 6.36
C GLU A 72 -18.56 -9.90 6.08
N THR A 73 -18.36 -8.61 6.36
CA THR A 73 -19.41 -7.59 6.26
C THR A 73 -19.44 -6.88 4.90
N GLY A 74 -18.35 -6.95 4.14
CA GLY A 74 -18.16 -6.14 2.94
C GLY A 74 -18.00 -4.64 3.22
N GLU A 75 -17.81 -4.25 4.48
CA GLU A 75 -17.57 -2.85 4.86
C GLU A 75 -16.21 -2.40 4.34
N ILE A 76 -16.16 -1.20 3.74
CA ILE A 76 -14.94 -0.59 3.21
C ILE A 76 -14.81 0.82 3.78
N ARG A 77 -13.64 1.11 4.36
CA ARG A 77 -13.21 2.45 4.75
C ARG A 77 -12.09 2.91 3.82
N CYS A 78 -12.26 4.06 3.19
CA CYS A 78 -11.23 4.69 2.36
C CYS A 78 -10.59 5.87 3.08
N GLU A 79 -9.30 6.07 2.85
CA GLU A 79 -8.53 7.18 3.39
C GLU A 79 -7.61 7.76 2.31
N HIS A 80 -7.77 9.07 2.07
CA HIS A 80 -6.89 9.83 1.20
C HIS A 80 -5.72 10.39 2.00
N ARG A 81 -4.50 10.31 1.46
CA ARG A 81 -3.29 10.92 2.04
C ARG A 81 -2.45 11.61 0.98
N ASP A 82 -1.85 12.72 1.36
CA ASP A 82 -0.75 13.34 0.63
C ASP A 82 0.58 12.91 1.27
N ILE A 83 1.44 12.26 0.47
CA ILE A 83 2.74 11.73 0.91
C ILE A 83 3.84 12.61 0.34
N ASP A 84 4.43 13.45 1.19
CA ASP A 84 5.47 14.41 0.82
C ASP A 84 6.89 14.00 1.27
N ASP A 85 7.01 13.01 2.16
CA ASP A 85 8.28 12.52 2.68
C ASP A 85 8.31 11.00 3.00
N SER A 86 9.50 10.51 3.36
CA SER A 86 9.72 9.08 3.65
C SER A 86 8.97 8.60 4.91
N PRO A 87 8.97 9.33 6.04
CA PRO A 87 8.13 8.96 7.19
C PRO A 87 6.65 8.81 6.85
N ALA A 88 6.07 9.73 6.08
CA ALA A 88 4.67 9.64 5.66
C ALA A 88 4.43 8.41 4.77
N LEU A 89 5.38 8.10 3.88
CA LEU A 89 5.32 6.89 3.06
C LEU A 89 5.34 5.62 3.91
N GLU A 90 6.29 5.51 4.83
CA GLU A 90 6.40 4.35 5.72
C GLU A 90 5.15 4.18 6.58
N ASP A 91 4.61 5.26 7.14
CA ASP A 91 3.38 5.23 7.93
C ASP A 91 2.18 4.74 7.10
N ALA A 92 2.02 5.21 5.86
CA ALA A 92 0.95 4.78 4.96
C ALA A 92 1.06 3.30 4.59
N LEU A 93 2.26 2.82 4.26
CA LEU A 93 2.50 1.40 3.94
C LEU A 93 2.30 0.51 5.19
N GLN A 94 2.77 0.97 6.35
CA GLN A 94 2.60 0.24 7.61
C GLN A 94 1.13 0.16 8.01
N ALA A 95 0.34 1.23 7.85
CA ALA A 95 -1.09 1.21 8.16
C ALA A 95 -1.86 0.14 7.35
N VAL A 96 -1.52 -0.04 6.08
CA VAL A 96 -2.08 -1.08 5.21
C VAL A 96 -1.71 -2.47 5.70
N LEU A 97 -0.46 -2.69 6.10
CA LEU A 97 0.01 -3.95 6.64
C LEU A 97 -0.61 -4.27 8.01
N ASP A 98 -0.65 -3.28 8.91
CA ASP A 98 -1.19 -3.44 10.26
C ASP A 98 -2.66 -3.84 10.22
N TRP A 99 -3.44 -3.26 9.31
CA TRP A 99 -4.87 -3.57 9.17
C TRP A 99 -5.13 -5.07 9.01
N VAL A 100 -4.39 -5.73 8.11
CA VAL A 100 -4.57 -7.17 7.81
C VAL A 100 -3.85 -8.07 8.80
N SER A 101 -2.90 -7.52 9.57
CA SER A 101 -2.11 -8.27 10.56
C SER A 101 -2.79 -8.33 11.94
N VAL A 102 -3.92 -7.64 12.14
CA VAL A 102 -4.70 -7.78 13.37
C VAL A 102 -5.30 -9.17 13.43
N THR A 103 -4.77 -10.01 14.31
CA THR A 103 -5.41 -11.26 14.73
C THR A 103 -6.62 -10.93 15.61
N ALA A 104 -7.78 -11.48 15.25
CA ALA A 104 -8.98 -11.46 16.09
C ALA A 104 -8.79 -12.24 17.40
#